data_AF-A0A2P7QGI6-F1
#
_entry.id   AF-A0A2P7QGI6-F1
#
_cell.length_a   1.000
_cell.length_b   1.000
_cell.length_c   1.000
_cell.angle_alpha   90.00
_cell.angle_beta   90.00
_cell.angle_gamma   90.00
#
_symmetry.space_group_name_H-M   'P 1'
#
loop_
_entity.id
_entity.type
_entity.pdbx_description
1 polymer ?
#
loop_
_entity_poly.entity_id
_entity_poly.type
_entity_poly.pdbx_seq_one_letter_code
_entity_poly.pdbx_strand_id
1 'polypeptide(L)'
;MIVRINGVTPISPKDLKPVRGVSGRFTVPTDDGAPSATGALQALTSVDMLLAIASVDDEAERRRQMASHAAAGLDALEALDQAEDDEIRREKAEQLSEWAQGVPEDGHPEITRILRQIELRALIEIAKIERDGD
;
A
#
# COMPACT_ATOMS: atom_id res chain seq x y z
N MET A 1 15.78 -18.07 13.05
CA MET A 1 15.76 -18.51 11.65
C MET A 1 15.72 -17.26 10.79
N ILE A 2 16.79 -16.94 10.04
CA ILE A 2 16.88 -15.70 9.26
C ILE A 2 16.57 -16.03 7.80
N VAL A 3 15.49 -15.46 7.26
CA VAL A 3 15.08 -15.62 5.86
C VAL A 3 15.93 -14.69 4.99
N ARG A 4 16.55 -15.23 3.94
CA ARG A 4 17.31 -14.46 2.95
C ARG A 4 16.47 -14.28 1.69
N ILE A 5 16.22 -13.04 1.30
CA ILE A 5 15.55 -12.69 0.04
C ILE A 5 16.62 -12.70 -1.06
N ASN A 6 16.55 -13.67 -1.97
CA ASN A 6 17.36 -13.72 -3.19
C ASN A 6 16.46 -13.37 -4.38
N GLY A 7 16.76 -12.28 -5.10
CA GLY A 7 16.02 -11.97 -6.34
C GLY A 7 16.20 -10.58 -6.95
N VAL A 8 16.83 -9.62 -6.27
CA VAL A 8 17.03 -8.28 -6.86
C VAL A 8 18.39 -8.19 -7.51
N THR A 9 18.43 -8.18 -8.85
CA THR A 9 19.64 -7.83 -9.60
C THR A 9 19.91 -6.34 -9.46
N PRO A 10 21.16 -5.92 -9.15
CA PRO A 10 21.50 -4.51 -9.09
C PRO A 10 21.41 -3.91 -10.48
N ILE A 11 20.54 -2.91 -10.66
CA ILE A 11 20.50 -2.10 -11.87
C ILE A 11 21.86 -1.40 -12.04
N SER A 12 22.54 -1.71 -13.14
CA SER A 12 23.82 -1.07 -13.45
C SER A 12 23.55 0.27 -14.16
N PRO A 13 24.36 1.32 -13.92
CA PRO A 13 24.15 2.65 -14.54
C PRO A 13 24.07 2.62 -16.08
N LYS A 14 24.64 1.60 -16.70
CA LYS A 14 24.63 1.33 -18.15
C LYS A 14 23.25 0.92 -18.71
N ASP A 15 22.33 0.48 -17.86
CA ASP A 15 21.00 0.01 -18.26
C ASP A 15 19.95 1.15 -18.27
N LEU A 16 20.36 2.37 -17.88
CA LEU A 16 19.52 3.56 -17.91
C LEU A 16 19.53 4.18 -19.31
N LYS A 17 18.38 4.14 -19.98
CA LYS A 17 18.17 4.82 -21.27
C LYS A 17 17.97 6.33 -20.99
N PRO A 18 18.81 7.23 -21.51
CA PRO A 18 18.65 8.66 -21.26
C PRO A 18 17.33 9.14 -21.88
N VAL A 19 16.43 9.68 -21.05
CA VAL A 19 15.26 10.42 -21.51
C VAL A 19 15.76 11.72 -22.15
N ARG A 20 15.31 11.96 -23.38
CA ARG A 20 15.74 13.08 -24.23
C ARG A 20 15.23 14.42 -23.66
N GLY A 21 16.09 15.07 -22.87
CA GLY A 21 16.35 16.52 -22.85
C GLY A 21 15.20 17.49 -22.56
N VAL A 22 15.06 17.91 -21.31
CA VAL A 22 14.80 19.33 -20.99
C VAL A 22 16.14 19.95 -20.63
N SER A 23 16.70 20.73 -21.55
CA SER A 23 17.91 21.52 -21.33
C SER A 23 17.57 22.78 -20.54
N GLY A 24 17.36 22.62 -19.23
CA GLY A 24 17.36 23.72 -18.27
C GLY A 24 18.78 23.89 -17.72
N ARG A 25 19.54 24.85 -18.24
CA ARG A 25 20.87 25.19 -17.75
C ARG A 25 20.72 26.14 -16.55
N PHE A 26 20.84 25.62 -15.33
CA PHE A 26 20.92 26.44 -14.12
C PHE A 26 22.35 26.97 -13.96
N THR A 27 22.52 28.28 -13.98
CA THR A 27 23.79 28.95 -13.67
C THR A 27 23.60 29.85 -12.46
N VAL A 28 24.42 29.65 -11.43
CA VAL A 28 24.50 30.53 -10.26
C VAL A 28 25.47 31.68 -10.59
N PRO A 29 25.13 32.95 -10.33
CA PRO A 29 26.10 34.04 -10.38
C PRO A 29 27.05 33.92 -9.19
N THR A 30 28.33 33.68 -9.44
CA THR A 30 29.37 33.74 -8.41
C THR A 30 29.83 35.19 -8.32
N ASP A 31 29.29 35.94 -7.36
CA ASP A 31 29.83 37.22 -6.93
C ASP A 31 30.84 36.95 -5.81
N ASP A 32 32.05 37.48 -5.97
CA ASP A 32 33.18 37.31 -5.04
C ASP A 32 32.86 38.00 -3.70
N GLY A 33 32.52 37.22 -2.68
CA GLY A 33 32.30 37.72 -1.32
C GLY A 33 31.82 36.68 -0.33
N ALA A 34 32.74 35.95 0.30
CA ALA A 34 32.46 35.13 1.49
C ALA A 34 32.27 36.04 2.73
N PRO A 35 31.37 35.73 3.68
CA PRO A 35 31.26 34.41 4.30
C PRO A 35 29.89 33.76 4.09
N SER A 36 29.88 32.65 3.37
CA SER A 36 28.68 31.87 3.12
C SER A 36 28.40 30.91 4.29
N ALA A 37 27.56 31.35 5.23
CA ALA A 37 26.85 30.46 6.15
C ALA A 37 25.70 29.72 5.41
N THR A 38 25.99 29.11 4.27
CA THR A 38 25.02 28.44 3.39
C THR A 38 24.93 26.92 3.60
N GLY A 39 25.83 26.33 4.38
CA GLY A 39 25.80 24.89 4.69
C GLY A 39 24.61 24.45 5.56
N ALA A 40 24.11 25.32 6.45
CA ALA A 40 23.01 24.98 7.35
C ALA A 40 21.64 24.95 6.64
N LEU A 41 21.41 25.86 5.68
CA LEU A 41 20.17 25.90 4.90
C LEU A 41 20.09 24.77 3.86
N GLN A 42 21.21 24.40 3.22
CA GLN A 42 21.26 23.22 2.34
C GLN A 42 21.11 21.89 3.10
N ALA A 43 21.65 21.81 4.33
CA ALA A 43 21.47 20.64 5.19
C ALA A 43 20.01 20.48 5.65
N LEU A 44 19.32 21.56 6.03
CA LEU A 44 17.89 21.54 6.37
C LEU A 44 17.03 21.09 5.18
N THR A 45 17.28 21.62 3.97
CA THR A 45 16.57 21.14 2.77
C THR A 45 16.84 19.67 2.45
N SER A 46 18.01 19.15 2.82
CA SER A 46 18.38 17.75 2.58
C SER A 46 17.67 16.81 3.56
N VAL A 47 17.52 17.21 4.82
CA VAL A 47 16.77 16.44 5.84
C VAL A 47 15.27 16.47 5.53
N ASP A 48 14.71 17.63 5.19
CA ASP A 48 13.30 17.74 4.79
C ASP A 48 13.02 16.92 3.52
N MET A 49 13.97 16.87 2.58
CA MET A 49 13.88 16.00 1.40
C MET A 49 13.94 14.51 1.75
N LEU A 50 14.80 14.10 2.68
CA LEU A 50 14.85 12.71 3.16
C LEU A 50 13.58 12.31 3.91
N LEU A 51 13.01 13.20 4.72
CA LEU A 51 11.73 12.98 5.39
C LEU A 51 10.59 12.89 4.38
N ALA A 52 10.57 13.76 3.36
CA ALA A 52 9.60 13.69 2.28
C ALA A 52 9.68 12.35 1.53
N ILE A 53 10.90 11.87 1.21
CA ILE A 53 11.10 10.56 0.58
C ILE A 53 10.61 9.42 1.48
N ALA A 54 10.95 9.45 2.77
CA ALA A 54 10.50 8.44 3.74
C ALA A 54 8.97 8.43 3.88
N SER A 55 8.33 9.61 3.92
CA SER A 55 6.88 9.73 4.03
C SER A 55 6.12 9.15 2.83
N VAL A 56 6.72 9.24 1.63
CA VAL A 56 6.15 8.65 0.41
C VAL A 56 6.23 7.13 0.44
N ASP A 57 7.30 6.56 1.01
CA ASP A 57 7.45 5.11 1.13
C ASP A 57 6.46 4.53 2.14
N ASP A 58 6.30 5.16 3.31
CA ASP A 58 5.31 4.76 4.32
C ASP A 58 3.88 4.76 3.76
N GLU A 59 3.59 5.74 2.92
CA GLU A 59 2.30 5.90 2.26
C GLU A 59 2.04 4.82 1.21
N ALA A 60 3.05 4.51 0.38
CA ALA A 60 2.96 3.40 -0.57
C ALA A 60 2.80 2.05 0.14
N GLU A 61 3.50 1.84 1.25
CA GLU A 61 3.43 0.60 2.01
C GLU A 61 2.07 0.40 2.70
N ARG A 62 1.48 1.45 3.27
CA ARG A 62 0.10 1.41 3.79
C ARG A 62 -0.90 0.99 2.70
N ARG A 63 -0.82 1.58 1.50
CA ARG A 63 -1.71 1.19 0.39
C ARG A 63 -1.54 -0.26 -0.03
N ARG A 64 -0.31 -0.79 -0.02
CA ARG A 64 -0.05 -2.20 -0.33
C ARG A 64 -0.69 -3.12 0.71
N GLN A 65 -0.54 -2.81 1.99
CA GLN A 65 -1.13 -3.60 3.08
C GLN A 65 -2.65 -3.64 2.94
N MET A 66 -3.27 -2.52 2.62
CA MET A 66 -4.71 -2.45 2.40
C MET A 66 -5.17 -3.20 1.17
N ALA A 67 -4.44 -3.09 0.04
CA ALA A 67 -4.74 -3.86 -1.15
C ALA A 67 -4.64 -5.37 -0.88
N SER A 68 -3.63 -5.79 -0.11
CA SER A 68 -3.49 -7.18 0.34
C SER A 68 -4.65 -7.61 1.24
N HIS A 69 -5.10 -6.73 2.14
CA HIS A 69 -6.23 -7.02 3.02
C HIS A 69 -7.55 -7.11 2.24
N ALA A 70 -7.76 -6.25 1.24
CA ALA A 70 -8.91 -6.31 0.33
C ALA A 70 -8.92 -7.59 -0.50
N ALA A 71 -7.76 -7.99 -1.04
CA ALA A 71 -7.61 -9.24 -1.79
C ALA A 71 -7.98 -10.46 -0.93
N ALA A 72 -7.49 -10.51 0.31
CA ALA A 72 -7.84 -11.58 1.24
C ALA A 72 -9.36 -11.67 1.51
N GLY A 73 -10.05 -10.52 1.57
CA GLY A 73 -11.52 -10.49 1.71
C GLY A 73 -12.26 -11.02 0.48
N LEU A 74 -11.77 -10.69 -0.72
CA LEU A 74 -12.31 -11.23 -1.97
C LEU A 74 -12.09 -12.74 -2.09
N ASP A 75 -10.90 -13.22 -1.73
CA ASP A 75 -10.58 -14.65 -1.73
C ASP A 75 -11.46 -15.42 -0.73
N ALA A 76 -11.73 -14.83 0.44
CA ALA A 76 -12.63 -15.41 1.44
C ALA A 76 -14.09 -15.46 0.94
N LEU A 77 -14.55 -14.42 0.25
CA LEU A 77 -15.87 -14.40 -0.41
C LEU A 77 -15.98 -15.47 -1.51
N GLU A 78 -14.94 -15.62 -2.33
CA GLU A 78 -14.91 -16.65 -3.38
C GLU A 78 -14.90 -18.06 -2.78
N ALA A 79 -14.11 -18.28 -1.72
CA ALA A 79 -14.09 -19.57 -1.01
C ALA A 79 -15.45 -19.90 -0.38
N LEU A 80 -16.19 -18.89 0.11
CA LEU A 80 -17.54 -19.07 0.63
C LEU A 80 -18.54 -19.45 -0.46
N ASP A 81 -18.47 -18.80 -1.62
CA ASP A 81 -19.33 -19.07 -2.79
C ASP A 81 -19.07 -20.47 -3.37
N GLN A 82 -17.82 -20.92 -3.37
CA GLN A 82 -17.40 -22.25 -3.84
C GLN A 82 -17.70 -23.38 -2.84
N ALA A 83 -18.13 -23.08 -1.61
CA ALA A 83 -18.39 -24.09 -0.60
C ALA A 83 -19.68 -24.88 -0.92
N GLU A 84 -19.51 -26.15 -1.30
CA GLU A 84 -20.62 -27.05 -1.66
C GLU A 84 -21.36 -27.58 -0.42
N ASP A 85 -20.64 -27.92 0.64
CA ASP A 85 -21.19 -28.48 1.89
C ASP A 85 -21.57 -27.39 2.90
N ASP A 86 -22.68 -27.59 3.61
CA ASP A 86 -23.18 -26.63 4.61
C ASP A 86 -22.26 -26.48 5.84
N GLU A 87 -21.49 -27.51 6.19
CA GLU A 87 -20.49 -27.44 7.26
C GLU A 87 -19.30 -26.57 6.83
N ILE A 88 -18.77 -26.80 5.63
CA ILE A 88 -17.67 -26.01 5.05
C ILE A 88 -18.12 -24.56 4.85
N ARG A 89 -19.34 -24.34 4.36
CA ARG A 89 -19.89 -22.99 4.15
C ARG A 89 -19.96 -22.20 5.45
N ARG A 90 -20.33 -22.84 6.57
CA ARG A 90 -20.32 -22.20 7.90
C ARG A 90 -18.90 -21.86 8.36
N GLU A 91 -17.94 -22.77 8.20
CA GLU A 91 -16.53 -22.50 8.52
C GLU A 91 -15.98 -21.30 7.71
N LYS A 92 -16.31 -21.22 6.42
CA LYS A 92 -15.93 -20.07 5.57
C LYS A 92 -16.64 -18.78 5.97
N ALA A 93 -17.89 -18.84 6.41
CA ALA A 93 -18.62 -17.68 6.90
C ALA A 93 -17.98 -17.13 8.19
N GLU A 94 -17.50 -17.99 9.09
CA GLU A 94 -16.75 -17.58 10.28
C GLU A 94 -15.43 -16.88 9.91
N GLN A 95 -14.64 -17.46 8.99
CA GLN A 95 -13.40 -16.85 8.49
C GLN A 95 -13.66 -15.47 7.85
N LEU A 96 -14.75 -15.35 7.09
CA LEU A 96 -15.15 -14.10 6.46
C LEU A 96 -15.64 -13.06 7.49
N SER A 97 -16.31 -13.49 8.55
CA SER A 97 -16.70 -12.63 9.68
C SER A 97 -15.49 -12.07 10.42
N GLU A 98 -14.49 -12.91 10.69
CA GLU A 98 -13.22 -12.46 11.30
C GLU A 98 -12.51 -11.41 10.43
N TRP A 99 -12.47 -11.63 9.11
CA TRP A 99 -11.92 -10.66 8.18
C TRP A 99 -12.69 -9.32 8.22
N ALA A 100 -14.03 -9.37 8.21
CA ALA A 100 -14.87 -8.17 8.20
C ALA A 100 -14.68 -7.31 9.47
N GLN A 101 -14.42 -7.94 10.62
CA GLN A 101 -14.11 -7.25 11.88
C GLN A 101 -12.74 -6.56 11.87
N GLY A 102 -11.84 -7.01 10.99
CA GLY A 102 -10.47 -6.51 10.88
C GLY A 102 -10.26 -5.40 9.85
N VAL A 103 -11.32 -4.87 9.22
CA VAL A 103 -11.19 -3.87 8.16
C VAL A 103 -10.58 -2.57 8.70
N PRO A 104 -9.41 -2.15 8.21
CA PRO A 104 -8.74 -0.96 8.71
C PRO A 104 -9.47 0.32 8.26
N GLU A 105 -9.59 1.28 9.17
CA GLU A 105 -9.90 2.66 8.80
C GLU A 105 -8.61 3.37 8.41
N ASP A 106 -8.51 3.74 7.14
CA ASP A 106 -7.35 4.42 6.61
C ASP A 106 -7.73 5.80 6.06
N GLY A 107 -6.76 6.70 6.00
CA GLY A 107 -6.99 8.05 5.50
C GLY A 107 -7.27 8.15 4.00
N HIS A 108 -7.23 7.05 3.22
CA HIS A 108 -7.48 7.08 1.77
C HIS A 108 -8.94 6.78 1.43
N PRO A 109 -9.71 7.80 1.01
CA PRO A 109 -11.14 7.65 0.83
C PRO A 109 -11.51 6.63 -0.26
N GLU A 110 -10.68 6.48 -1.29
CA GLU A 110 -10.95 5.54 -2.38
C GLU A 110 -10.77 4.07 -1.96
N ILE A 111 -9.70 3.76 -1.22
CA ILE A 111 -9.42 2.38 -0.79
C ILE A 111 -10.38 2.00 0.34
N THR A 112 -10.60 2.90 1.31
CA THR A 112 -11.65 2.73 2.33
C THR A 112 -13.01 2.44 1.68
N ARG A 113 -13.39 3.18 0.63
CA ARG A 113 -14.67 2.94 -0.06
C ARG A 113 -14.76 1.51 -0.62
N ILE A 114 -13.70 1.02 -1.24
CA ILE A 114 -13.67 -0.35 -1.78
C ILE A 114 -13.75 -1.38 -0.65
N LEU A 115 -12.97 -1.21 0.42
CA LEU A 115 -13.00 -2.10 1.58
C LEU A 115 -14.40 -2.17 2.21
N ARG A 116 -15.08 -1.02 2.39
CA ARG A 116 -16.45 -0.97 2.90
C ARG A 116 -17.45 -1.67 1.98
N GLN A 117 -17.25 -1.65 0.66
CA GLN A 117 -18.09 -2.40 -0.26
C GLN A 117 -17.91 -3.91 -0.11
N ILE A 118 -16.66 -4.37 0.06
CA ILE A 118 -16.35 -5.79 0.29
C ILE A 118 -16.92 -6.23 1.65
N GLU A 119 -16.74 -5.42 2.70
CA GLU A 119 -17.32 -5.65 4.03
C GLU A 119 -18.84 -5.78 3.98
N LEU A 120 -19.53 -4.83 3.32
CA LEU A 120 -20.98 -4.90 3.17
C LEU A 120 -21.41 -6.20 2.46
N ARG A 121 -20.66 -6.60 1.41
CA ARG A 121 -20.94 -7.85 0.70
C ARG A 121 -20.76 -9.07 1.61
N ALA A 122 -19.69 -9.09 2.40
CA ALA A 122 -19.41 -10.14 3.38
C ALA A 122 -20.54 -10.27 4.41
N LEU A 123 -20.95 -9.17 5.01
CA LEU A 123 -22.05 -9.15 5.99
C LEU A 123 -23.37 -9.66 5.39
N ILE A 124 -23.66 -9.31 4.14
CA ILE A 124 -24.85 -9.80 3.44
C ILE A 124 -24.79 -11.31 3.21
N GLU A 125 -23.64 -11.84 2.78
CA GLU A 125 -23.49 -13.29 2.55
C GLU A 125 -23.60 -14.09 3.85
N ILE A 126 -23.00 -13.61 4.93
CA ILE A 126 -23.15 -14.20 6.27
C ILE A 126 -24.63 -14.20 6.68
N ALA A 127 -25.32 -13.06 6.55
CA ALA A 127 -26.74 -12.95 6.91
C ALA A 127 -27.65 -13.85 6.07
N LYS A 128 -27.30 -14.14 4.80
CA LYS A 128 -28.05 -15.11 3.98
C LYS A 128 -27.92 -16.52 4.53
N ILE A 129 -26.70 -16.93 4.90
CA ILE A 129 -26.45 -18.26 5.45
C ILE A 129 -27.16 -18.43 6.79
N GLU A 130 -27.12 -17.41 7.66
CA GLU A 130 -27.86 -17.42 8.93
C GLU A 130 -29.37 -17.56 8.72
N ARG A 131 -29.92 -16.84 7.73
CA ARG A 131 -31.36 -16.91 7.40
C ARG A 131 -31.77 -18.27 6.83
N ASP A 132 -30.93 -18.88 6.01
CA ASP A 132 -31.24 -20.15 5.36
C ASP A 132 -30.98 -21.36 6.28
N GLY A 133 -30.27 -21.15 7.41
CA GLY A 133 -29.96 -22.18 8.41
C GLY A 133 -30.93 -22.28 9.60
N ASP A 134 -31.94 -21.42 9.69
CA ASP A 134 -33.08 -21.45 10.64
C ASP A 134 -34.32 -22.09 9.97
#